data_AF-A0A9E2VUP5-F1
#
_entry.id   AF-A0A9E2VUP5-F1
#
_cell.length_a   1.000
_cell.length_b   1.000
_cell.length_c   1.000
_cell.angle_alpha   90.00
_cell.angle_beta   90.00
_cell.angle_gamma   90.00
#
_symmetry.space_group_name_H-M   'P 1'
#
loop_
_entity.id
_entity.type
_entity.pdbx_description
1 polymer ?
#
loop_
_entity_poly.entity_id
_entity_poly.type
_entity_poly.pdbx_seq_one_letter_code
_entity_poly.pdbx_strand_id
1 'polypeptide(L)'
;AIVVREAIEQWRQDGVIPDTQAASLAATIEVQYFDWRKLAKYSFWIALFSIVSSVSATLSDRMLRDLLEVLFQAPATVKCAALSLVAAGLYRWGLVKRQQAPDKVYRNEAIFFLGVLATAGAISQLGVALDTGSGHFSLLLLLSFLTYAVLGVMLGSNLIWVFSLASLGGWMGTETGYMSGWGAYYLGMNYPLRFVLFGGLLTGCALALETHQIGQRFFRNTLV
;
A
#
# COMPACT_ATOMS: atom_id res chain seq x y z
N ALA A 1 4.59 -32.01 -22.36
CA ALA A 1 4.67 -32.80 -23.60
C ALA A 1 5.98 -33.61 -23.69
N ILE A 2 7.15 -33.00 -23.46
CA ILE A 2 8.47 -33.66 -23.57
C ILE A 2 8.59 -34.88 -22.66
N VAL A 3 8.28 -34.74 -21.37
CA VAL A 3 8.35 -35.83 -20.36
C VAL A 3 7.48 -37.04 -20.73
N VAL A 4 6.28 -36.81 -21.29
CA VAL A 4 5.36 -37.89 -21.68
C VAL A 4 5.86 -38.60 -22.95
N ARG A 5 6.47 -37.86 -23.88
CA ARG A 5 7.09 -38.46 -25.08
C ARG A 5 8.34 -39.28 -24.74
N GLU A 6 9.17 -38.80 -23.82
CA GLU A 6 10.32 -39.56 -23.31
C GLU A 6 9.87 -40.84 -22.59
N ALA A 7 8.82 -40.79 -21.76
CA ALA A 7 8.28 -41.97 -21.11
C ALA A 7 7.76 -43.02 -22.12
N ILE A 8 7.04 -42.59 -23.16
CA ILE A 8 6.56 -43.50 -24.23
C ILE A 8 7.73 -44.12 -25.01
N GLU A 9 8.76 -43.34 -25.31
CA GLU A 9 9.95 -43.83 -26.01
C GLU A 9 10.75 -44.82 -25.16
N GLN A 10 10.85 -44.57 -23.86
CA GLN A 10 11.50 -45.47 -22.92
C GLN A 10 10.74 -46.79 -22.79
N TRP A 11 9.41 -46.75 -22.71
CA TRP A 11 8.58 -47.96 -22.71
C TRP A 11 8.60 -48.73 -24.03
N ARG A 12 8.86 -48.06 -25.16
CA ARG A 12 9.14 -48.70 -26.45
C ARG A 12 10.47 -49.44 -26.41
N GLN A 13 11.52 -48.79 -25.90
CA GLN A 13 12.87 -49.36 -25.81
C GLN A 13 12.96 -50.54 -24.82
N ASP A 14 12.21 -50.48 -23.73
CA ASP A 14 12.12 -51.54 -22.73
C ASP A 14 11.21 -52.72 -23.16
N GLY A 15 10.60 -52.65 -24.35
CA GLY A 15 9.75 -53.72 -24.90
C GLY A 15 8.40 -53.88 -24.21
N VAL A 16 8.00 -52.94 -23.37
CA VAL A 16 6.74 -52.96 -22.62
C VAL A 16 5.53 -52.71 -23.53
N ILE A 17 5.74 -51.99 -24.64
CA ILE A 17 4.67 -51.57 -25.56
C ILE A 17 5.13 -51.81 -27.02
N PRO A 18 4.30 -52.41 -27.90
CA PRO A 18 4.60 -52.56 -29.32
C PRO A 18 4.76 -51.22 -30.05
N ASP A 19 5.59 -51.18 -31.09
CA ASP A 19 5.86 -49.97 -31.89
C ASP A 19 4.59 -49.30 -32.45
N THR A 20 3.58 -50.11 -32.79
CA THR A 20 2.28 -49.63 -33.29
C THR A 20 1.46 -48.92 -32.21
N GLN A 21 1.53 -49.37 -30.96
CA GLN A 21 0.87 -48.72 -29.82
C GLN A 21 1.61 -47.45 -29.39
N ALA A 22 2.94 -47.46 -29.38
CA ALA A 22 3.74 -46.27 -29.06
C ALA A 22 3.45 -45.12 -30.04
N ALA A 23 3.32 -45.43 -31.34
CA ALA A 23 2.94 -44.45 -32.37
C ALA A 23 1.52 -43.89 -32.15
N SER A 24 0.56 -44.74 -31.77
CA SER A 24 -0.82 -44.33 -31.49
C SER A 24 -0.92 -43.45 -30.24
N LEU A 25 -0.21 -43.79 -29.17
CA LEU A 25 -0.14 -43.02 -27.92
C LEU A 25 0.50 -41.65 -28.14
N ALA A 26 1.60 -41.59 -28.88
CA ALA A 26 2.27 -40.33 -29.21
C ALA A 26 1.39 -39.40 -30.08
N ALA A 27 0.56 -39.98 -30.96
CA ALA A 27 -0.41 -39.24 -31.79
C ALA A 27 -1.59 -38.68 -30.99
N THR A 28 -1.86 -39.22 -29.78
CA THR A 28 -2.95 -38.77 -28.91
C THR A 28 -2.53 -37.59 -28.01
N ILE A 29 -1.24 -37.20 -28.03
CA ILE A 29 -0.74 -36.10 -27.20
C ILE A 29 -1.16 -34.76 -27.80
N GLU A 30 -2.27 -34.21 -27.29
CA GLU A 30 -2.65 -32.81 -27.53
C GLU A 30 -2.10 -31.90 -26.43
N VAL A 31 -1.47 -30.79 -26.84
CA VAL A 31 -1.03 -29.75 -25.91
C VAL A 31 -2.21 -28.81 -25.63
N GLN A 32 -2.88 -29.00 -24.50
CA GLN A 32 -3.85 -28.01 -24.02
C GLN A 32 -3.13 -26.77 -23.52
N TYR A 33 -3.36 -25.64 -24.20
CA TYR A 33 -2.91 -24.34 -23.74
C TYR A 33 -3.82 -23.88 -22.59
N PHE A 34 -3.25 -23.78 -21.39
CA PHE A 34 -3.96 -23.25 -20.23
C PHE A 34 -4.07 -21.71 -20.34
N ASP A 35 -5.30 -21.21 -20.36
CA ASP A 35 -5.57 -19.78 -20.47
C ASP A 35 -5.40 -19.08 -19.12
N TRP A 36 -4.15 -18.77 -18.78
CA TRP A 36 -3.77 -18.08 -17.54
C TRP A 36 -4.52 -16.76 -17.31
N ARG A 37 -4.92 -16.09 -18.40
CA ARG A 37 -5.67 -14.84 -18.33
C ARG A 37 -7.10 -15.07 -17.84
N LYS A 38 -7.75 -16.15 -18.27
CA LYS A 38 -9.06 -16.56 -17.75
C LYS A 38 -8.97 -16.97 -16.29
N LEU A 39 -7.99 -17.80 -15.91
CA LEU A 39 -7.79 -18.19 -14.50
C LEU A 39 -7.63 -16.95 -13.62
N ALA A 40 -6.72 -16.03 -13.99
CA ALA A 40 -6.50 -14.81 -13.22
C ALA A 40 -7.78 -13.98 -13.09
N LYS A 41 -8.55 -13.81 -14.18
CA LYS A 41 -9.83 -13.08 -14.16
C LYS A 41 -10.82 -13.72 -13.18
N TYR A 42 -11.04 -15.04 -13.25
CA TYR A 42 -12.01 -15.71 -12.38
C TYR A 42 -11.56 -15.79 -10.92
N SER A 43 -10.27 -16.03 -10.66
CA SER A 43 -9.72 -15.98 -9.30
C SER A 43 -9.87 -14.60 -8.68
N PHE A 44 -9.71 -13.53 -9.47
CA PHE A 44 -9.96 -12.16 -9.01
C PHE A 44 -11.43 -11.95 -8.64
N TRP A 45 -12.38 -12.45 -9.45
CA TRP A 45 -13.81 -12.40 -9.12
C TRP A 45 -14.12 -13.16 -7.83
N ILE A 46 -13.57 -14.37 -7.65
CA ILE A 46 -13.77 -15.17 -6.44
C ILE A 46 -13.21 -14.46 -5.22
N ALA A 47 -12.01 -13.87 -5.33
CA ALA A 47 -11.41 -13.09 -4.26
C ALA A 47 -12.28 -11.89 -3.88
N LEU A 48 -12.82 -11.17 -4.86
CA LEU A 48 -13.72 -10.03 -4.62
C LEU A 48 -14.99 -10.47 -3.89
N PHE A 49 -15.64 -11.55 -4.33
CA PHE A 49 -16.81 -12.09 -3.64
C PHE A 49 -16.49 -12.56 -2.22
N SER A 50 -15.32 -13.16 -2.01
CA SER A 50 -14.84 -13.57 -0.68
C SER A 50 -14.65 -12.37 0.24
N ILE A 51 -14.04 -11.28 -0.24
CA ILE A 51 -13.88 -10.04 0.52
C ILE A 51 -15.25 -9.46 0.89
N VAL A 52 -16.16 -9.33 -0.08
CA VAL A 52 -17.52 -8.80 0.16
C VAL A 52 -18.29 -9.67 1.16
N SER A 53 -18.20 -11.00 1.03
CA SER A 53 -18.86 -11.94 1.94
C SER A 53 -18.28 -11.86 3.35
N SER A 54 -16.95 -11.78 3.47
CA SER A 54 -16.26 -11.61 4.74
C SER A 54 -16.68 -10.32 5.43
N VAL A 55 -16.69 -9.19 4.71
CA VAL A 55 -17.16 -7.90 5.26
C VAL A 55 -18.62 -7.99 5.67
N SER A 56 -19.49 -8.59 4.84
CA SER A 56 -20.92 -8.72 5.13
C SER A 56 -21.20 -9.61 6.35
N ALA A 57 -20.46 -10.71 6.49
CA ALA A 57 -20.55 -11.61 7.64
C ALA A 57 -20.04 -10.91 8.92
N THR A 58 -18.90 -10.23 8.83
CA THR A 58 -18.31 -9.47 9.94
C THR A 58 -19.23 -8.33 10.38
N LEU A 59 -19.85 -7.63 9.44
CA LEU A 59 -20.84 -6.60 9.73
C LEU A 59 -22.17 -7.18 10.22
N SER A 60 -22.44 -8.47 10.09
CA SER A 60 -23.67 -9.11 10.61
C SER A 60 -23.53 -9.62 12.04
N ASP A 61 -22.30 -9.71 12.53
CA ASP A 61 -22.00 -10.06 13.90
C ASP A 61 -22.43 -8.92 14.84
N ARG A 62 -23.27 -9.24 15.83
CA ARG A 62 -23.84 -8.28 16.78
C ARG A 62 -22.74 -7.62 17.62
N MET A 63 -21.73 -8.38 18.04
CA MET A 63 -20.63 -7.85 18.85
C MET A 63 -19.85 -6.78 18.08
N LEU A 64 -19.62 -7.03 16.78
CA LEU A 64 -18.93 -6.10 15.89
C LEU A 64 -19.80 -4.90 15.54
N ARG A 65 -21.11 -5.09 15.32
CA ARG A 65 -22.06 -3.98 15.14
C ARG A 65 -22.08 -3.05 16.34
N ASP A 66 -22.19 -3.59 17.55
CA ASP A 66 -22.26 -2.80 18.78
C ASP A 66 -20.94 -2.05 19.02
N LEU A 67 -19.80 -2.71 18.78
CA LEU A 67 -18.48 -2.06 18.80
C LEU A 67 -18.37 -0.95 17.76
N LEU A 68 -18.86 -1.19 16.53
CA LEU A 68 -18.89 -0.19 15.48
C LEU A 68 -19.80 0.97 15.88
N GLU A 69 -20.96 0.70 16.46
CA GLU A 69 -21.92 1.73 16.85
C GLU A 69 -21.34 2.64 17.94
N VAL A 70 -20.73 2.05 18.97
CA VAL A 70 -19.98 2.83 19.98
C VAL A 70 -18.82 3.60 19.34
N LEU A 71 -18.06 2.97 18.43
CA LEU A 71 -16.96 3.61 17.74
C LEU A 71 -17.42 4.75 16.83
N PHE A 72 -18.55 4.62 16.14
CA PHE A 72 -19.11 5.61 15.21
C PHE A 72 -19.84 6.74 15.94
N GLN A 73 -20.52 6.46 17.04
CA GLN A 73 -21.19 7.46 17.88
C GLN A 73 -20.20 8.20 18.80
N ALA A 74 -19.00 7.65 19.03
CA ALA A 74 -17.98 8.33 19.82
C ALA A 74 -17.60 9.70 19.22
N PRO A 75 -17.32 10.70 20.08
CA PRO A 75 -16.91 12.01 19.62
C PRO A 75 -15.56 11.92 18.87
N ALA A 76 -15.37 12.82 17.90
CA ALA A 76 -14.20 12.83 17.02
C ALA A 76 -12.86 12.89 17.81
N THR A 77 -12.83 13.58 18.95
CA THR A 77 -11.67 13.64 19.85
C THR A 77 -11.32 12.28 20.44
N VAL A 78 -12.31 11.48 20.86
CA VAL A 78 -12.10 10.13 21.39
C VAL A 78 -11.61 9.20 20.29
N LYS A 79 -12.20 9.28 19.09
CA LYS A 79 -11.72 8.52 17.92
C LYS A 79 -10.27 8.87 17.56
N CYS A 80 -9.94 10.17 17.55
CA CYS A 80 -8.58 10.65 17.33
C CYS A 80 -7.60 10.08 18.36
N ALA A 81 -7.94 10.16 19.66
CA ALA A 81 -7.10 9.64 20.73
C ALA A 81 -6.92 8.12 20.62
N ALA A 82 -8.00 7.37 20.40
CA ALA A 82 -7.96 5.92 20.24
C ALA A 82 -7.11 5.51 19.03
N LEU A 83 -7.31 6.13 17.87
CA LEU A 83 -6.52 5.86 16.67
C LEU A 83 -5.04 6.23 16.84
N SER A 84 -4.75 7.32 17.57
CA SER A 84 -3.37 7.70 17.90
C SER A 84 -2.68 6.67 18.79
N LEU A 85 -3.40 6.13 19.79
CA LEU A 85 -2.89 5.04 20.64
C LEU A 85 -2.65 3.76 19.84
N VAL A 86 -3.59 3.40 18.95
CA VAL A 86 -3.44 2.25 18.05
C VAL A 86 -2.23 2.44 17.13
N ALA A 87 -2.07 3.62 16.52
CA ALA A 87 -0.92 3.94 15.67
C ALA A 87 0.40 3.81 16.44
N ALA A 88 0.50 4.38 17.64
CA ALA A 88 1.67 4.26 18.49
C ALA A 88 1.98 2.79 18.84
N GLY A 89 0.95 2.00 19.16
CA GLY A 89 1.07 0.57 19.40
C GLY A 89 1.60 -0.20 18.18
N LEU A 90 1.08 0.10 16.98
CA LEU A 90 1.52 -0.50 15.72
C LEU A 90 2.96 -0.14 15.39
N TYR A 91 3.36 1.14 15.54
CA TYR A 91 4.76 1.54 15.32
C TYR A 91 5.71 0.85 16.30
N ARG A 92 5.33 0.76 17.58
CA ARG A 92 6.13 0.05 18.59
C ARG A 92 6.21 -1.45 18.29
N TRP A 93 5.10 -2.07 17.88
CA TRP A 93 5.08 -3.48 17.50
C TRP A 93 5.91 -3.75 16.25
N GLY A 94 5.84 -2.88 15.24
CA GLY A 94 6.66 -2.93 14.03
C GLY A 94 8.15 -2.83 14.35
N LEU A 95 8.53 -1.93 15.26
CA LEU A 95 9.91 -1.81 15.77
C LEU A 95 10.40 -3.11 16.43
N VAL A 96 9.62 -3.66 17.36
CA VAL A 96 9.96 -4.91 18.05
C VAL A 96 10.10 -6.07 17.05
N LYS A 97 9.19 -6.17 16.08
CA LYS A 97 9.24 -7.22 15.05
C LYS A 97 10.41 -7.06 14.09
N ARG A 98 10.78 -5.83 13.75
CA ARG A 98 11.97 -5.53 12.95
C ARG A 98 13.25 -5.94 13.68
N GLN A 99 13.33 -5.76 14.99
CA GLN A 99 14.47 -6.23 15.80
C GLN A 99 14.53 -7.76 15.90
N GLN A 100 13.38 -8.43 16.02
CA GLN A 100 13.32 -9.90 16.13
C GLN A 100 13.61 -10.62 14.81
N ALA A 101 13.22 -10.04 13.69
CA ALA A 101 13.34 -10.67 12.36
C ALA A 101 13.62 -9.59 11.30
N PRO A 102 14.86 -9.07 11.23
CA PRO A 102 15.23 -8.01 10.29
C PRO A 102 15.07 -8.44 8.83
N ASP A 103 15.26 -9.73 8.53
CA ASP A 103 15.20 -10.28 7.17
C ASP A 103 13.78 -10.26 6.56
N LYS A 104 12.74 -10.11 7.40
CA LYS A 104 11.33 -10.12 6.98
C LYS A 104 10.81 -8.71 6.69
N VAL A 105 11.50 -8.00 5.79
CA VAL A 105 11.26 -6.58 5.46
C VAL A 105 9.79 -6.31 5.12
N TYR A 106 9.18 -7.04 4.17
CA TYR A 106 7.79 -6.80 3.75
C TYR A 106 6.77 -6.92 4.88
N ARG A 107 6.95 -7.90 5.78
CA ARG A 107 6.06 -8.10 6.92
C ARG A 107 6.19 -6.97 7.93
N ASN A 108 7.42 -6.54 8.20
CA ASN A 108 7.67 -5.44 9.13
C ASN A 108 7.14 -4.12 8.56
N GLU A 109 7.32 -3.88 7.27
CA GLU A 109 6.81 -2.68 6.59
C GLU A 109 5.28 -2.67 6.50
N ALA A 110 4.63 -3.84 6.38
CA ALA A 110 3.17 -3.94 6.45
C ALA A 110 2.61 -3.47 7.81
N ILE A 111 3.31 -3.76 8.91
CA ILE A 111 2.93 -3.28 10.25
C ILE A 111 3.07 -1.75 10.32
N PHE A 112 4.16 -1.19 9.79
CA PHE A 112 4.34 0.26 9.72
C PHE A 112 3.30 0.93 8.83
N PHE A 113 2.91 0.30 7.71
CA PHE A 113 1.84 0.78 6.85
C PHE A 113 0.50 0.84 7.59
N LEU A 114 0.15 -0.17 8.40
CA LEU A 114 -1.03 -0.11 9.27
C LEU A 114 -0.94 1.07 10.26
N GLY A 115 0.24 1.33 10.81
CA GLY A 115 0.49 2.51 11.66
C GLY A 115 0.25 3.83 10.93
N VAL A 116 0.68 3.94 9.66
CA VAL A 116 0.44 5.10 8.80
C VAL A 116 -1.06 5.28 8.57
N LEU A 117 -1.81 4.22 8.24
CA LEU A 117 -3.26 4.29 8.06
C LEU A 117 -3.99 4.74 9.33
N ALA A 118 -3.60 4.20 10.49
CA ALA A 118 -4.17 4.60 11.78
C ALA A 118 -3.87 6.08 12.09
N THR A 119 -2.67 6.56 11.78
CA THR A 119 -2.28 7.97 11.94
C THR A 119 -3.09 8.88 11.01
N ALA A 120 -3.27 8.50 9.75
CA ALA A 120 -4.12 9.23 8.81
C ALA A 120 -5.56 9.33 9.33
N GLY A 121 -6.09 8.22 9.85
CA GLY A 121 -7.39 8.19 10.52
C GLY A 121 -7.45 9.15 11.71
N ALA A 122 -6.44 9.13 12.59
CA ALA A 122 -6.36 10.02 13.74
C ALA A 122 -6.37 11.50 13.32
N ILE A 123 -5.53 11.89 12.35
CA ILE A 123 -5.46 13.27 11.85
C ILE A 123 -6.78 13.67 11.17
N SER A 124 -7.44 12.76 10.45
CA SER A 124 -8.76 13.02 9.89
C SER A 124 -9.80 13.30 10.98
N GLN A 125 -9.82 12.51 12.05
CA GLN A 125 -10.72 12.75 13.19
C GLN A 125 -10.37 14.03 13.95
N LEU A 126 -9.07 14.37 14.06
CA LEU A 126 -8.64 15.66 14.58
C LEU A 126 -9.18 16.81 13.73
N GLY A 127 -9.17 16.65 12.40
CA GLY A 127 -9.77 17.59 11.47
C GLY A 127 -11.25 17.82 11.73
N VAL A 128 -12.02 16.74 11.93
CA VAL A 128 -13.45 16.83 12.28
C VAL A 128 -13.64 17.51 13.64
N ALA A 129 -12.78 17.22 14.63
CA ALA A 129 -12.87 17.81 15.96
C ALA A 129 -12.54 19.31 15.98
N LEU A 130 -11.64 19.75 15.10
CA LEU A 130 -11.22 21.15 14.94
C LEU A 130 -11.97 21.89 13.85
N ASP A 131 -12.94 21.25 13.19
CA ASP A 131 -13.61 21.82 12.02
C ASP A 131 -14.33 23.11 12.42
N THR A 132 -13.82 24.24 11.93
CA THR A 132 -14.41 25.56 12.12
C THR A 132 -15.45 25.90 11.04
N GLY A 133 -15.78 24.94 10.15
CA GLY A 133 -16.65 25.16 8.99
C GLY A 133 -15.98 25.91 7.84
N SER A 134 -14.66 26.12 7.90
CA SER A 134 -13.89 26.87 6.90
C SER A 134 -13.57 26.06 5.65
N GLY A 135 -13.72 24.73 5.69
CA GLY A 135 -13.39 23.82 4.59
C GLY A 135 -11.91 23.79 4.19
N HIS A 136 -11.01 24.36 5.00
CA HIS A 136 -9.57 24.45 4.75
C HIS A 136 -8.82 23.29 5.43
N PHE A 137 -8.68 22.17 4.72
CA PHE A 137 -8.03 20.96 5.23
C PHE A 137 -6.52 20.90 4.97
N SER A 138 -5.96 21.93 4.32
CA SER A 138 -4.54 22.02 3.98
C SER A 138 -3.64 21.85 5.21
N LEU A 139 -3.97 22.50 6.33
CA LEU A 139 -3.20 22.38 7.58
C LEU A 139 -3.12 20.95 8.12
N LEU A 140 -4.13 20.10 7.88
CA LEU A 140 -4.11 18.69 8.28
C LEU A 140 -3.17 17.86 7.41
N LEU A 141 -3.07 18.19 6.11
CA LEU A 141 -2.11 17.55 5.21
C LEU A 141 -0.68 17.95 5.57
N LEU A 142 -0.46 19.21 5.96
CA LEU A 142 0.82 19.66 6.49
C LEU A 142 1.17 18.97 7.80
N LEU A 143 0.21 18.83 8.71
CA LEU A 143 0.38 18.08 9.96
C LEU A 143 0.73 16.61 9.69
N SER A 144 0.09 15.99 8.68
CA SER A 144 0.38 14.63 8.24
C SER A 144 1.81 14.52 7.70
N PHE A 145 2.24 15.48 6.88
CA PHE A 145 3.63 15.55 6.42
C PHE A 145 4.62 15.59 7.58
N LEU A 146 4.42 16.50 8.54
CA LEU A 146 5.32 16.66 9.69
C LEU A 146 5.38 15.41 10.56
N THR A 147 4.24 14.82 10.87
CA THR A 147 4.18 13.57 11.66
C THR A 147 4.87 12.41 10.95
N TYR A 148 4.60 12.19 9.66
CA TYR A 148 5.29 11.16 8.89
C TYR A 148 6.77 11.46 8.63
N ALA A 149 7.17 12.73 8.50
CA ALA A 149 8.57 13.09 8.33
C ALA A 149 9.38 12.72 9.58
N VAL A 150 8.87 13.09 10.76
CA VAL A 150 9.48 12.74 12.05
C VAL A 150 9.53 11.22 12.22
N LEU A 151 8.41 10.52 12.00
CA LEU A 151 8.36 9.06 12.13
C LEU A 151 9.24 8.35 11.11
N GLY A 152 9.28 8.80 9.85
CA GLY A 152 10.12 8.23 8.80
C GLY A 152 11.61 8.32 9.13
N VAL A 153 12.04 9.46 9.69
CA VAL A 153 13.43 9.68 10.14
C VAL A 153 13.74 8.87 11.40
N MET A 154 12.86 8.88 12.40
CA MET A 154 13.07 8.16 13.66
C MET A 154 13.08 6.64 13.47
N LEU A 155 12.18 6.12 12.63
CA LEU A 155 12.04 4.69 12.38
C LEU A 155 12.93 4.19 11.23
N GLY A 156 13.53 5.10 10.45
CA GLY A 156 14.32 4.75 9.27
C GLY A 156 13.54 3.85 8.31
N SER A 157 12.30 4.24 7.99
CA SER A 157 11.40 3.53 7.08
C SER A 157 11.17 4.35 5.82
N ASN A 158 11.54 3.77 4.68
CA ASN A 158 11.33 4.37 3.37
C ASN A 158 9.83 4.48 3.06
N LEU A 159 9.00 3.51 3.50
CA LEU A 159 7.56 3.58 3.29
C LEU A 159 6.96 4.80 3.97
N ILE A 160 7.26 5.03 5.25
CA ILE A 160 6.71 6.18 5.99
C ILE A 160 7.21 7.49 5.36
N TRP A 161 8.47 7.52 4.91
CA TRP A 161 9.01 8.68 4.18
C TRP A 161 8.27 8.99 2.89
N VAL A 162 7.91 7.97 2.09
CA VAL A 162 7.09 8.16 0.89
C VAL A 162 5.72 8.74 1.24
N PHE A 163 5.06 8.28 2.31
CA PHE A 163 3.79 8.86 2.77
C PHE A 163 3.93 10.30 3.29
N SER A 164 5.07 10.64 3.89
CA SER A 164 5.41 12.01 4.23
C SER A 164 5.43 12.89 2.99
N LEU A 165 6.24 12.52 1.98
CA LEU A 165 6.33 13.28 0.72
C LEU A 165 4.99 13.36 -0.03
N ALA A 166 4.21 12.28 -0.03
CA ALA A 166 2.86 12.27 -0.60
C ALA A 166 1.94 13.27 0.12
N SER A 167 2.01 13.35 1.45
CA SER A 167 1.25 14.32 2.25
C SER A 167 1.69 15.75 1.96
N LEU A 168 2.99 15.99 1.77
CA LEU A 168 3.52 17.31 1.39
C LEU A 168 3.04 17.74 -0.01
N GLY A 169 3.03 16.81 -0.97
CA GLY A 169 2.48 17.07 -2.30
C GLY A 169 0.98 17.34 -2.26
N GLY A 170 0.24 16.60 -1.43
CA GLY A 170 -1.17 16.84 -1.17
C GLY A 170 -1.43 18.23 -0.55
N TRP A 171 -0.62 18.61 0.43
CA TRP A 171 -0.65 19.95 1.02
C TRP A 171 -0.42 21.04 -0.03
N MET A 172 0.65 20.96 -0.81
CA MET A 172 0.95 21.95 -1.86
C MET A 172 -0.18 22.05 -2.89
N GLY A 173 -0.73 20.92 -3.33
CA GLY A 173 -1.85 20.89 -4.26
C GLY A 173 -3.12 21.53 -3.68
N THR A 174 -3.49 21.18 -2.45
CA THR A 174 -4.67 21.73 -1.80
C THR A 174 -4.52 23.20 -1.45
N GLU A 175 -3.38 23.63 -0.91
CA GLU A 175 -3.10 25.02 -0.56
C GLU A 175 -3.15 25.92 -1.79
N THR A 176 -2.41 25.56 -2.85
CA THR A 176 -2.45 26.35 -4.10
C THR A 176 -3.82 26.27 -4.78
N GLY A 177 -4.56 25.18 -4.58
CA GLY A 177 -5.96 25.05 -4.97
C GLY A 177 -6.82 26.10 -4.27
N TYR A 178 -6.81 26.14 -2.94
CA TYR A 178 -7.53 27.13 -2.13
C TYR A 178 -7.17 28.56 -2.50
N MET A 179 -5.88 28.87 -2.67
CA MET A 179 -5.45 30.23 -3.04
C MET A 179 -5.89 30.66 -4.45
N SER A 180 -6.11 29.70 -5.36
CA SER A 180 -6.75 29.98 -6.66
C SER A 180 -8.28 29.91 -6.65
N GLY A 181 -8.92 29.62 -5.52
CA GLY A 181 -10.35 29.34 -5.45
C GLY A 181 -10.74 28.13 -6.31
N TRP A 182 -9.87 27.13 -6.40
CA TRP A 182 -9.94 25.99 -7.33
C TRP A 182 -9.96 26.37 -8.82
N GLY A 183 -9.57 27.60 -9.14
CA GLY A 183 -9.42 28.07 -10.52
C GLY A 183 -8.24 27.43 -11.25
N ALA A 184 -8.26 27.55 -12.59
CA ALA A 184 -7.25 26.93 -13.45
C ALA A 184 -5.83 27.48 -13.19
N TYR A 185 -5.70 28.72 -12.73
CA TYR A 185 -4.42 29.42 -12.59
C TYR A 185 -4.19 29.98 -11.18
N TYR A 186 -2.95 29.88 -10.73
CA TYR A 186 -2.43 30.52 -9.51
C TYR A 186 -1.06 31.09 -9.87
N LEU A 187 -0.86 32.40 -9.65
CA LEU A 187 0.35 33.11 -10.09
C LEU A 187 0.66 32.89 -11.59
N GLY A 188 -0.38 32.80 -12.44
CA GLY A 188 -0.23 32.52 -13.88
C GLY A 188 0.09 31.06 -14.23
N MET A 189 0.21 30.16 -13.24
CA MET A 189 0.56 28.76 -13.44
C MET A 189 -0.67 27.85 -13.34
N ASN A 190 -0.81 26.95 -14.32
CA ASN A 190 -1.78 25.88 -14.24
C ASN A 190 -1.36 24.79 -13.22
N TYR A 191 -2.30 23.94 -12.81
CA TYR A 191 -2.06 22.93 -11.78
C TYR A 191 -0.88 21.99 -12.10
N PRO A 192 -0.73 21.47 -13.34
CA PRO A 192 0.45 20.66 -13.70
C PRO A 192 1.78 21.40 -13.52
N LEU A 193 1.87 22.67 -13.94
CA LEU A 193 3.11 23.44 -13.84
C LEU A 193 3.53 23.66 -12.37
N ARG A 194 2.56 23.84 -11.46
CA ARG A 194 2.83 23.92 -10.01
C ARG A 194 3.51 22.65 -9.50
N PHE A 195 3.03 21.47 -9.93
CA PHE A 195 3.63 20.18 -9.56
C PHE A 195 4.99 19.94 -10.21
N VAL A 196 5.24 20.46 -11.42
CA VAL A 196 6.56 20.41 -12.06
C VAL A 196 7.58 21.20 -11.23
N LEU A 197 7.25 22.44 -10.82
CA LEU A 197 8.14 23.24 -9.99
C LEU A 197 8.37 22.61 -8.61
N PHE A 198 7.31 22.10 -7.99
CA PHE A 198 7.42 21.39 -6.72
C PHE A 198 8.29 20.13 -6.82
N GLY A 199 8.11 19.33 -7.88
CA GLY A 199 8.95 18.15 -8.14
C GLY A 199 10.42 18.53 -8.40
N GLY A 200 10.66 19.64 -9.11
CA GLY A 200 12.00 20.20 -9.30
C GLY A 200 12.65 20.61 -7.98
N LEU A 201 11.91 21.28 -7.10
CA LEU A 201 12.36 21.65 -5.75
C LEU A 201 12.69 20.40 -4.93
N LEU A 202 11.80 19.39 -4.90
CA LEU A 202 12.04 18.14 -4.18
C LEU A 202 13.28 17.41 -4.71
N THR A 203 13.48 17.39 -6.03
CA THR A 203 14.65 16.78 -6.65
C THR A 203 15.92 17.53 -6.27
N GLY A 204 15.91 18.86 -6.30
CA GLY A 204 17.02 19.68 -5.84
C GLY A 204 17.35 19.45 -4.36
N CYS A 205 16.34 19.38 -3.50
CA CYS A 205 16.50 19.03 -2.09
C CYS A 205 17.08 17.62 -1.92
N ALA A 206 16.62 16.63 -2.70
CA ALA A 206 17.11 15.26 -2.65
C ALA A 206 18.61 15.20 -3.00
N LEU A 207 19.03 15.87 -4.08
CA LEU A 207 20.43 15.96 -4.48
C LEU A 207 21.30 16.65 -3.42
N ALA A 208 20.81 17.72 -2.80
CA ALA A 208 21.52 18.36 -1.69
C ALA A 208 21.65 17.43 -0.46
N LEU A 209 20.60 16.67 -0.16
CA LEU A 209 20.54 15.73 0.96
C LEU A 209 21.34 14.44 0.74
N GLU A 210 21.75 14.12 -0.49
CA GLU A 210 22.57 12.94 -0.80
C GLU A 210 23.90 12.93 -0.04
N THR A 211 24.49 14.12 0.15
CA THR A 211 25.73 14.31 0.90
C THR A 211 25.53 14.26 2.43
N HIS A 212 24.28 14.30 2.91
CA HIS A 212 23.95 14.39 4.32
C HIS A 212 23.59 13.00 4.91
N GLN A 213 24.09 12.70 6.12
CA GLN A 213 23.92 11.38 6.76
C GLN A 213 22.46 10.93 6.94
N ILE A 214 21.54 11.88 7.12
CA ILE A 214 20.10 11.62 7.25
C ILE A 214 19.51 11.21 5.88
N GLY A 215 19.93 11.87 4.80
CA GLY A 215 19.44 11.60 3.44
C GLY A 215 19.86 10.22 2.95
N GLN A 216 21.11 9.82 3.21
CA GLN A 216 21.65 8.52 2.78
C GLN A 216 20.81 7.31 3.22
N ARG A 217 20.06 7.41 4.32
CA ARG A 217 19.17 6.33 4.81
C ARG A 217 18.01 6.07 3.85
N PHE A 218 17.53 7.11 3.17
CA PHE A 218 16.37 7.04 2.29
C PHE A 218 16.73 6.78 0.82
N PHE A 219 18.01 6.94 0.45
CA PHE A 219 18.51 6.60 -0.89
C PHE A 219 18.78 5.09 -1.07
N ARG A 220 18.86 4.32 0.01
CA ARG A 220 19.05 2.86 -0.10
C ARG A 220 17.75 2.20 -0.55
N ASN A 221 17.79 1.58 -1.72
CA ASN A 221 16.74 0.66 -2.17
C ASN A 221 16.61 -0.46 -1.14
N THR A 222 15.41 -0.67 -0.62
CA THR A 222 15.03 -1.77 0.29
C THR A 222 15.16 -3.18 -0.33
N LEU A 223 15.79 -3.30 -1.50
CA LEU A 223 15.92 -4.51 -2.32
C LEU A 223 17.36 -5.04 -2.41
N VAL A 224 18.31 -4.51 -1.62
CA VAL A 224 19.70 -4.99 -1.57
C VAL A 224 20.09 -5.36 -0.14
#